data_AF-V3ZUQ4-F1
#
_entry.id   AF-V3ZUQ4-F1
#
_cell.length_a   1.000
_cell.length_b   1.000
_cell.length_c   1.000
_cell.angle_alpha   90.00
_cell.angle_beta   90.00
_cell.angle_gamma   90.00
#
_symmetry.space_group_name_H-M   'P 1'
#
loop_
_entity.id
_entity.type
_entity.pdbx_description
1 polymer ?
#
loop_
_entity_poly.entity_id
_entity_poly.type
_entity_poly.pdbx_seq_one_letter_code
_entity_poly.pdbx_strand_id
1 'polypeptide(L)'
;CIDNEQPSHGKMLQSIYRILTGSRFDSPRIGSHWEEIGFQGSDPGTDLRGVGILGLVQLLYFLQHTKYGQIARDIYKLSLHPTQNFPFCVMGINISRICLQSLREDFLN
;
A
#
# COMPACT_ATOMS: atom_id res chain seq x y z
N CYS A 1 -11.84 -6.49 4.09
CA CYS A 1 -11.88 -5.90 2.74
C CYS A 1 -11.97 -4.39 2.86
N ILE A 2 -11.76 -3.62 1.78
CA ILE A 2 -12.15 -2.20 1.78
C ILE A 2 -13.67 -2.14 1.84
N ASP A 3 -14.19 -1.51 2.89
CA ASP A 3 -15.59 -1.13 2.98
C ASP A 3 -15.79 0.24 2.35
N ASN A 4 -16.65 0.32 1.32
CA ASN A 4 -16.99 1.56 0.63
C ASN A 4 -17.98 2.41 1.44
N GLU A 5 -18.69 1.83 2.40
CA GLU A 5 -19.57 2.54 3.33
C GLU A 5 -18.78 3.23 4.46
N GLN A 6 -17.48 2.94 4.56
CA GLN A 6 -16.57 3.52 5.54
C GLN A 6 -15.64 4.55 4.88
N PRO A 7 -15.93 5.86 4.97
CA PRO A 7 -15.19 6.91 4.26
C PRO A 7 -13.71 7.00 4.66
N SER A 8 -13.33 6.48 5.83
CA SER A 8 -11.95 6.47 6.30
C SER A 8 -11.04 5.62 5.41
N HIS A 9 -11.52 4.52 4.85
CA HIS A 9 -10.71 3.65 3.97
C HIS A 9 -10.29 4.37 2.69
N GLY A 10 -11.22 5.11 2.08
CA GLY A 10 -10.92 5.95 0.90
C GLY A 10 -9.91 7.04 1.21
N LYS A 11 -10.04 7.69 2.38
CA LYS A 11 -9.08 8.72 2.82
C LYS A 11 -7.67 8.15 3.02
N MET A 12 -7.55 6.96 3.60
CA MET A 12 -6.25 6.31 3.79
C MET A 12 -5.56 6.01 2.45
N LEU A 13 -6.30 5.49 1.46
CA LEU A 13 -5.80 5.29 0.10
C LEU A 13 -5.33 6.61 -0.52
N GLN A 14 -6.13 7.67 -0.41
CA GLN A 14 -5.76 8.99 -0.90
C GLN A 14 -4.52 9.55 -0.20
N SER A 15 -4.37 9.31 1.11
CA SER A 15 -3.17 9.72 1.85
C SER A 15 -1.92 8.99 1.34
N ILE A 16 -2.00 7.66 1.13
CA ILE A 16 -0.90 6.88 0.56
C ILE A 16 -0.50 7.44 -0.81
N TYR A 17 -1.48 7.66 -1.69
CA TYR A 17 -1.23 8.20 -3.02
C TYR A 17 -0.54 9.56 -2.96
N ARG A 18 -1.01 10.47 -2.11
CA ARG A 18 -0.42 11.80 -1.93
C ARG A 18 1.01 11.74 -1.39
N ILE A 19 1.29 10.85 -0.43
CA ILE A 19 2.64 10.72 0.13
C ILE A 19 3.63 10.20 -0.91
N LEU A 20 3.21 9.25 -1.75
CA LEU A 20 4.08 8.63 -2.75
C LEU A 20 4.31 9.51 -3.98
N THR A 21 3.24 10.12 -4.50
CA THR A 21 3.29 10.88 -5.76
C THR A 21 3.51 12.37 -5.56
N GLY A 22 3.28 12.89 -4.34
CA GLY A 22 3.24 14.34 -4.09
C GLY A 22 2.00 15.03 -4.70
N SER A 23 1.01 14.27 -5.17
CA SER A 23 -0.24 14.83 -5.71
C SER A 23 -0.92 15.73 -4.68
N ARG A 24 -1.48 16.85 -5.15
CA ARG A 24 -2.28 17.77 -4.34
C ARG A 24 -3.78 17.47 -4.41
N PHE A 25 -4.18 16.62 -5.35
CA PHE A 25 -5.58 16.31 -5.61
C PHE A 25 -5.97 14.96 -5.01
N ASP A 26 -7.22 14.88 -4.59
CA ASP A 26 -7.83 13.67 -4.08
C ASP A 26 -8.11 12.74 -5.26
N SER A 27 -7.40 11.62 -5.31
CA SER A 27 -7.62 10.63 -6.37
C SER A 27 -8.96 9.91 -6.18
N PRO A 28 -9.69 9.61 -7.27
CA PRO A 28 -10.94 8.88 -7.19
C PRO A 28 -10.70 7.46 -6.66
N ARG A 29 -11.71 6.87 -6.00
CA ARG A 29 -11.59 5.53 -5.42
C ARG A 29 -11.22 4.45 -6.45
N ILE A 30 -11.64 4.61 -7.69
CA ILE A 30 -11.35 3.72 -8.81
C ILE A 30 -10.71 4.54 -9.93
N GLY A 31 -9.62 4.03 -10.52
CA GLY A 31 -8.96 4.63 -11.68
C GLY A 31 -7.55 4.09 -11.90
N SER A 32 -7.01 4.23 -13.11
CA SER A 32 -5.69 3.68 -13.49
C SER A 32 -4.50 4.26 -12.70
N HIS A 33 -4.67 5.42 -12.07
CA HIS A 33 -3.65 6.05 -11.23
C HIS A 33 -3.17 5.14 -10.08
N TRP A 34 -3.98 4.18 -9.63
CA TRP A 34 -3.54 3.21 -8.61
C TRP A 34 -2.41 2.30 -9.11
N GLU A 35 -2.34 2.03 -10.41
CA GLU A 35 -1.28 1.23 -11.03
C GLU A 35 0.07 1.96 -10.97
N GLU A 36 0.06 3.30 -10.97
CA GLU A 36 1.29 4.13 -10.90
C GLU A 36 2.06 3.93 -9.59
N ILE A 37 1.35 3.61 -8.50
CA ILE A 37 1.95 3.32 -7.19
C ILE A 37 2.06 1.81 -6.92
N GLY A 38 1.73 0.98 -7.92
CA GLY A 38 1.93 -0.47 -7.87
C GLY A 38 0.77 -1.26 -7.26
N PHE A 39 -0.47 -0.85 -7.46
CA PHE A 39 -1.64 -1.74 -7.36
C PHE A 39 -1.82 -2.56 -8.65
N GLN A 40 -2.48 -3.72 -8.59
CA GLN A 40 -2.63 -4.62 -9.77
C GLN A 40 -3.69 -4.16 -10.78
N GLY A 41 -4.41 -3.07 -10.49
CA GLY A 41 -5.40 -2.50 -11.39
C GLY A 41 -6.03 -1.24 -10.82
N SER A 42 -7.13 -0.81 -11.46
CA SER A 42 -7.81 0.43 -11.13
C SER A 42 -8.58 0.41 -9.80
N ASP A 43 -8.72 -0.75 -9.15
CA ASP A 43 -9.39 -0.89 -7.86
C ASP A 43 -8.47 -1.55 -6.81
N PRO A 44 -7.86 -0.75 -5.90
CA PRO A 44 -7.08 -1.25 -4.76
C PRO A 44 -7.78 -2.29 -3.87
N GLY A 45 -9.11 -2.34 -3.91
CA GLY A 45 -9.91 -3.28 -3.13
C GLY A 45 -9.61 -4.74 -3.46
N THR A 46 -9.22 -5.04 -4.71
CA THR A 46 -8.91 -6.41 -5.14
C THR A 46 -7.64 -6.95 -4.48
N ASP A 47 -6.63 -6.11 -4.30
CA ASP A 47 -5.34 -6.42 -3.70
C ASP A 47 -5.44 -6.62 -2.17
N LEU A 48 -6.37 -5.90 -1.55
CA LEU A 48 -6.61 -5.92 -0.11
C LEU A 48 -7.54 -7.05 0.35
N ARG A 49 -8.00 -7.94 -0.54
CA ARG A 49 -8.88 -9.06 -0.17
C ARG A 49 -8.26 -10.03 0.84
N GLY A 50 -6.95 -10.27 0.75
CA GLY A 50 -6.26 -11.23 1.63
C GLY A 50 -5.92 -10.70 3.03
N VAL A 51 -5.39 -9.48 3.13
CA VAL A 51 -4.93 -8.88 4.41
C VAL A 51 -5.99 -7.95 5.02
N GLY A 52 -6.87 -7.41 4.19
CA GLY A 52 -7.85 -6.41 4.59
C GLY A 52 -7.22 -5.07 4.93
N ILE A 53 -7.89 -4.33 5.81
CA ILE A 53 -7.50 -2.97 6.20
C ILE A 53 -6.13 -2.91 6.89
N LEU A 54 -5.68 -4.01 7.51
CA LEU A 54 -4.38 -4.09 8.15
C LEU A 54 -3.23 -3.79 7.18
N GLY A 55 -3.31 -4.28 5.93
CA GLY A 55 -2.30 -4.00 4.91
C GLY A 55 -2.23 -2.51 4.57
N LEU A 56 -3.39 -1.84 4.55
CA LEU A 56 -3.48 -0.40 4.30
C LEU A 56 -2.92 0.41 5.47
N VAL A 57 -3.26 0.04 6.71
CA VAL A 57 -2.75 0.68 7.93
C VAL A 57 -1.23 0.55 8.00
N GLN A 58 -0.69 -0.66 7.77
CA GLN A 58 0.75 -0.89 7.80
C GLN A 58 1.49 -0.11 6.73
N LEU A 59 0.95 -0.06 5.51
CA LEU A 59 1.53 0.73 4.43
C LEU A 59 1.54 2.23 4.78
N LEU A 60 0.40 2.76 5.26
CA LEU A 60 0.30 4.16 5.66
C LEU A 60 1.26 4.49 6.80
N TYR A 61 1.37 3.61 7.80
CA TYR A 61 2.30 3.76 8.92
C TYR A 61 3.75 3.77 8.43
N PHE A 62 4.13 2.83 7.55
CA PHE A 62 5.47 2.75 6.98
C PHE A 62 5.86 4.03 6.23
N LEU A 63 4.91 4.62 5.50
CA LEU A 63 5.11 5.87 4.76
C LEU A 63 5.15 7.13 5.63
N GLN A 64 4.32 7.21 6.67
CA GLN A 64 4.18 8.42 7.49
C GLN A 64 5.15 8.49 8.68
N HIS A 65 5.60 7.34 9.20
CA HIS A 65 6.37 7.32 10.43
C HIS A 65 7.76 7.92 10.22
N THR A 66 8.15 8.88 11.07
CA THR A 66 9.41 9.65 10.93
C THR A 66 10.66 8.77 10.83
N LYS A 67 10.69 7.66 11.58
CA LYS A 67 11.79 6.67 11.56
C LYS A 67 11.93 5.95 10.21
N TYR A 68 10.84 5.71 9.49
CA TYR A 68 10.81 4.85 8.30
C TYR A 68 10.55 5.62 7.00
N GLY A 69 10.05 6.85 7.06
CA GLY A 69 9.67 7.61 5.87
C GLY A 69 10.80 7.81 4.85
N GLN A 70 12.07 7.91 5.30
CA GLN A 70 13.19 8.01 4.37
C GLN A 70 13.42 6.71 3.60
N ILE A 71 13.55 5.58 4.31
CA ILE A 71 13.74 4.27 3.66
C ILE A 71 12.53 3.89 2.80
N ALA A 72 11.32 4.26 3.21
CA ALA A 72 10.11 4.02 2.44
C ALA A 72 10.14 4.77 1.09
N ARG A 73 10.61 6.03 1.09
CA ARG A 73 10.81 6.82 -0.15
C ARG A 73 11.90 6.22 -1.03
N ASP A 74 12.99 5.73 -0.45
CA ASP A 74 14.09 5.14 -1.21
C ASP A 74 13.67 3.80 -1.85
N ILE A 75 12.92 2.96 -1.14
CA ILE A 75 12.31 1.73 -1.68
C ILE A 75 11.29 2.07 -2.77
N TYR A 76 10.46 3.11 -2.57
CA TYR A 76 9.52 3.55 -3.61
C TYR A 76 10.25 4.01 -4.88
N LYS A 77 11.33 4.79 -4.76
CA LYS A 77 12.17 5.16 -5.92
C LYS A 77 12.75 3.93 -6.63
N LEU A 78 13.24 2.94 -5.87
CA LEU A 78 13.75 1.69 -6.42
C LEU A 78 12.65 0.92 -7.17
N SER A 79 11.42 0.94 -6.65
CA SER A 79 10.27 0.29 -7.29
C SER A 79 9.93 0.84 -8.68
N LEU A 80 10.37 2.07 -8.97
CA LEU A 80 10.21 2.73 -10.28
C LEU A 80 11.43 2.55 -11.20
N HIS A 81 12.45 1.79 -10.78
CA HIS A 81 13.67 1.61 -11.56
C HIS A 81 13.39 0.90 -12.90
N PRO A 82 13.91 1.37 -14.06
CA PRO A 82 13.56 0.82 -15.38
C PRO A 82 13.77 -0.68 -15.54
N THR A 83 14.74 -1.27 -14.83
CA THR A 83 15.10 -2.69 -14.93
C THR A 83 14.85 -3.52 -13.67
N GLN A 84 14.55 -2.87 -12.54
CA GLN A 84 14.38 -3.52 -11.22
C GLN A 84 13.06 -3.08 -10.57
N ASN A 85 12.09 -2.66 -11.40
CA ASN A 85 10.80 -2.22 -10.92
C ASN A 85 10.04 -3.36 -10.24
N PHE A 86 9.15 -2.97 -9.34
CA PHE A 86 8.22 -3.89 -8.70
C PHE A 86 7.00 -3.12 -8.23
N PRO A 87 5.84 -3.79 -8.08
CA PRO A 87 4.62 -3.11 -7.67
C PRO A 87 4.67 -2.78 -6.17
N PHE A 88 5.08 -1.55 -5.82
CA PHE A 88 5.37 -1.14 -4.45
C PHE A 88 4.24 -1.44 -3.45
N CYS A 89 3.01 -0.97 -3.71
CA CYS A 89 1.89 -1.17 -2.80
C CYS A 89 1.52 -2.66 -2.64
N VAL A 90 1.45 -3.40 -3.74
CA VAL A 90 1.12 -4.85 -3.71
C VAL A 90 2.20 -5.64 -2.99
N MET A 91 3.48 -5.33 -3.21
CA MET A 91 4.57 -5.96 -2.50
C MET A 91 4.50 -5.70 -0.99
N GLY A 92 4.23 -4.46 -0.58
CA GLY A 92 4.01 -4.11 0.83
C GLY A 92 2.87 -4.91 1.45
N ILE A 93 1.72 -4.98 0.78
CA ILE A 93 0.56 -5.76 1.23
C ILE A 93 0.88 -7.26 1.30
N ASN A 94 1.64 -7.79 0.35
CA ASN A 94 2.03 -9.20 0.34
C ASN A 94 2.99 -9.54 1.48
N ILE A 95 3.97 -8.68 1.77
CA ILE A 95 4.87 -8.86 2.93
C ILE A 95 4.06 -8.88 4.22
N SER A 96 3.14 -7.93 4.40
CA SER A 96 2.20 -7.92 5.52
C SER A 96 1.41 -9.23 5.66
N ARG A 97 0.97 -9.81 4.54
CA ARG A 97 0.29 -11.10 4.50
C ARG A 97 1.17 -12.22 5.00
N ILE A 98 2.41 -12.31 4.50
CA ILE A 98 3.37 -13.35 4.86
C ILE A 98 3.69 -13.25 6.35
N CYS A 99 3.98 -12.05 6.87
CA CYS A 99 4.23 -11.86 8.31
C CYS A 99 3.03 -12.30 9.15
N LEU A 100 1.81 -11.94 8.75
CA LEU A 100 0.59 -12.35 9.46
C LEU A 100 0.40 -13.88 9.43
N GLN A 101 0.71 -14.52 8.30
CA GLN A 101 0.63 -15.97 8.16
C GLN A 101 1.67 -16.66 9.04
N SER A 102 2.94 -16.23 8.98
CA SER A 102 4.02 -16.78 9.81
C SER A 102 3.74 -16.65 11.31
N LEU A 103 3.12 -15.55 11.74
CA LEU A 103 2.69 -15.35 13.13
C LEU A 103 1.56 -16.30 13.56
N ARG A 104 0.66 -16.68 12.64
CA ARG A 104 -0.45 -17.59 12.95
C ARG A 104 -0.04 -19.05 12.95
N GLU A 105 1.01 -19.39 12.21
CA GLU A 105 1.51 -20.74 12.05
C GLU A 105 2.64 -21.10 13.06
N ASP A 106 2.85 -20.27 14.10
CA ASP A 106 3.88 -20.44 15.15
C ASP A 106 5.34 -20.58 14.65
N PHE A 107 5.63 -20.22 13.39
CA PHE A 107 6.99 -20.24 12.82
C PHE A 107 7.95 -19.19 13.42
N LEU A 108 7.48 -18.35 14.35
CA LEU A 108 8.24 -17.31 15.04
C LEU A 108 8.45 -17.58 16.54
N ASN A 109 8.20 -18.81 17.01
CA ASN A 109 8.49 -19.25 18.38
C ASN A 109 9.77 -20.08 18.47
#